data_AF-A0A0A2DV53-F1
#
_entry.id   AF-A0A0A2DV53-F1
#
_cell.length_a   1.000
_cell.length_b   1.000
_cell.length_c   1.000
_cell.angle_alpha   90.00
_cell.angle_beta   90.00
_cell.angle_gamma   90.00
#
_symmetry.space_group_name_H-M   'P 1'
#
loop_
_entity.id
_entity.type
_entity.pdbx_description
1 polymer ?
#
loop_
_entity_poly.entity_id
_entity_poly.type
_entity_poly.pdbx_seq_one_letter_code
_entity_poly.pdbx_strand_id
1 'polypeptide(L)'
;MSTIKLNYLKCIIPEDYGKDGDEPSLKIVIDGRDPFRIRVAKNIKKGETIWLNDKFDFESYIQIEVWDLDKGTWYDGHDYINKVKITPYANSGESTCTLSGDGAKYELSFTLETPFSESSESSEKRIKKILEHFANKPEMSSRVWRHYSRKQIYLELKARFFRSEISQDEYKILSTWDSSTKILQRFYPYQGKTALCGPAAIAYDLFKSDPITYLTAIISLYEAGECPVKGLYLRPSAKLKRSKRETLPAIDWMLLASMREMRNKLLKELHETSDWRACYTPPRDIVYWLKRIYPGEHIRQRLSVGRIESAKTHKRAILEAFRKRKRSFFLIDAKMITGSSNLLSLSRFHWIVIEPGSVKWAEDKKSVKVTFFTWGYNKSEKEISMKKLIEHLYVIVMRD
;
A
#
# COMPACT_ATOMS: atom_id res chain seq x y z
N MET A 1 -18.44 -16.10 -8.96
CA MET A 1 -17.20 -16.57 -9.59
C MET A 1 -16.58 -15.40 -10.33
N SER A 2 -15.25 -15.27 -10.33
CA SER A 2 -14.55 -14.22 -11.11
C SER A 2 -13.87 -14.86 -12.31
N THR A 3 -13.71 -14.10 -13.38
CA THR A 3 -13.09 -14.57 -14.63
C THR A 3 -11.95 -13.63 -14.98
N ILE A 4 -10.81 -14.19 -15.37
CA ILE A 4 -9.67 -13.43 -15.91
C ILE A 4 -9.40 -13.89 -17.34
N LYS A 5 -9.23 -12.94 -18.24
CA LYS A 5 -8.69 -13.17 -19.58
C LYS A 5 -7.26 -12.63 -19.62
N LEU A 6 -6.28 -13.45 -19.97
CA LEU A 6 -4.94 -12.96 -20.27
C LEU A 6 -4.95 -12.36 -21.68
N ASN A 7 -4.48 -11.13 -21.82
CA ASN A 7 -4.53 -10.37 -23.07
C ASN A 7 -3.21 -10.44 -23.83
N TYR A 8 -2.09 -10.14 -23.15
CA TYR A 8 -0.76 -10.22 -23.75
C TYR A 8 0.34 -10.33 -22.70
N LEU A 9 1.50 -10.83 -23.14
CA LEU A 9 2.77 -10.72 -22.44
C LEU A 9 3.76 -9.96 -23.33
N LYS A 10 4.34 -8.87 -22.80
CA LYS A 10 5.32 -8.04 -23.50
C LYS A 10 6.69 -8.15 -22.83
N CYS A 11 7.73 -8.44 -23.61
CA CYS A 11 9.10 -8.39 -23.13
C CYS A 11 9.59 -6.94 -23.11
N ILE A 12 10.00 -6.43 -21.94
CA ILE A 12 10.58 -5.09 -21.77
C ILE A 12 12.11 -5.17 -21.71
N ILE A 13 12.63 -6.16 -21.00
CA ILE A 13 14.06 -6.46 -20.89
C ILE A 13 14.17 -7.98 -20.94
N PRO A 14 14.85 -8.56 -21.94
CA PRO A 14 15.12 -9.99 -21.96
C PRO A 14 16.18 -10.35 -20.93
N GLU A 15 16.15 -11.58 -20.44
CA GLU A 15 17.25 -12.20 -19.68
C GLU A 15 18.47 -12.40 -20.58
N ASP A 16 18.24 -13.00 -21.75
CA ASP A 16 19.29 -13.41 -22.66
C ASP A 16 19.78 -12.25 -23.55
N TYR A 17 21.08 -11.99 -23.47
CA TYR A 17 21.77 -11.02 -24.32
C TYR A 17 22.21 -11.68 -25.63
N GLY A 18 21.42 -11.56 -26.70
CA GLY A 18 21.84 -12.11 -27.99
C GLY A 18 20.75 -12.17 -29.07
N LYS A 19 20.96 -13.06 -30.05
CA LYS A 19 19.98 -13.35 -31.11
C LYS A 19 18.89 -14.32 -30.66
N ASP A 20 19.12 -15.03 -29.56
CA ASP A 20 18.34 -16.21 -29.19
C ASP A 20 17.05 -15.88 -28.41
N GLY A 21 16.95 -14.66 -27.84
CA GLY A 21 15.75 -14.13 -27.18
C GLY A 21 15.25 -15.00 -26.02
N ASP A 22 14.28 -14.51 -25.26
CA ASP A 22 13.78 -15.28 -24.10
C ASP A 22 12.72 -16.30 -24.52
N GLU A 23 12.53 -17.33 -23.71
CA GLU A 23 11.52 -18.38 -23.89
C GLU A 23 10.44 -18.35 -22.80
N PRO A 24 9.65 -17.27 -22.69
CA PRO A 24 8.75 -17.10 -21.57
C PRO A 24 7.70 -18.21 -21.50
N SER A 25 7.48 -18.70 -20.29
CA SER A 25 6.33 -19.53 -19.94
C SER A 25 5.58 -18.96 -18.75
N LEU A 26 4.27 -19.20 -18.75
CA LEU A 26 3.41 -18.87 -17.62
C LEU A 26 3.08 -20.14 -16.86
N LYS A 27 3.38 -20.17 -15.57
CA LYS A 27 2.85 -21.17 -14.65
C LYS A 27 1.66 -20.59 -13.91
N ILE A 28 0.50 -21.22 -14.06
CA ILE A 28 -0.79 -20.77 -13.55
C ILE A 28 -1.21 -21.65 -12.39
N VAL A 29 -1.63 -21.04 -11.28
CA VAL A 29 -2.22 -21.69 -10.11
C VAL A 29 -3.56 -21.03 -9.82
N ILE A 30 -4.64 -21.81 -9.82
CA ILE A 30 -6.00 -21.33 -9.56
C ILE A 30 -6.48 -21.92 -8.25
N ASP A 31 -6.85 -21.07 -7.29
CA ASP A 31 -7.46 -21.48 -6.01
C ASP A 31 -6.67 -22.55 -5.25
N GLY A 32 -5.33 -22.55 -5.41
CA GLY A 32 -4.44 -23.52 -4.77
C GLY A 32 -4.46 -24.92 -5.38
N ARG A 33 -5.13 -25.12 -6.52
CA ARG A 33 -5.06 -26.35 -7.32
C ARG A 33 -3.66 -26.54 -7.92
N ASP A 34 -3.40 -27.74 -8.43
CA ASP A 34 -2.12 -28.07 -9.05
C ASP A 34 -1.75 -27.09 -10.18
N PRO A 35 -0.49 -26.62 -10.22
CA PRO A 35 -0.05 -25.69 -11.24
C PRO A 35 -0.05 -26.33 -12.63
N PHE A 36 -0.40 -25.56 -13.65
CA PHE A 36 -0.18 -25.94 -15.05
C PHE A 36 0.63 -24.86 -15.77
N ARG A 37 1.30 -25.22 -16.87
CA ARG A 37 2.14 -24.29 -17.66
C ARG A 37 1.53 -24.01 -19.02
N ILE A 38 1.67 -22.77 -19.46
CA ILE A 38 1.37 -22.29 -20.80
C ILE A 38 2.69 -21.79 -21.38
N ARG A 39 3.15 -22.42 -22.46
CA ARG A 39 4.32 -21.92 -23.19
C ARG A 39 3.87 -20.72 -24.03
N VAL A 40 4.48 -19.56 -23.83
CA VAL A 40 4.08 -18.33 -24.53
C VAL A 40 4.78 -18.20 -25.86
N ALA A 41 6.11 -18.31 -25.87
CA ALA A 41 6.93 -18.20 -27.07
C ALA A 41 8.19 -19.07 -26.98
N LYS A 42 8.88 -19.23 -28.11
CA LYS A 42 10.20 -19.89 -28.20
C LYS A 42 11.37 -18.91 -28.33
N ASN A 43 11.09 -17.64 -28.55
CA ASN A 43 12.05 -16.54 -28.67
C ASN A 43 11.22 -15.25 -28.69
N ILE A 44 11.28 -14.46 -27.62
CA ILE A 44 10.69 -13.12 -27.56
C ILE A 44 11.82 -12.11 -27.39
N LYS A 45 11.81 -11.06 -28.21
CA LYS A 45 12.81 -10.00 -28.16
C LYS A 45 12.31 -8.82 -27.36
N LYS A 46 13.27 -7.98 -26.95
CA LYS A 46 13.01 -6.71 -26.31
C LYS A 46 11.99 -5.87 -27.11
N GLY A 47 10.87 -5.53 -26.47
CA GLY A 47 9.80 -4.71 -27.02
C GLY A 47 8.68 -5.50 -27.71
N GLU A 48 8.88 -6.79 -27.98
CA GLU A 48 7.87 -7.64 -28.60
C GLU A 48 6.74 -8.00 -27.63
N THR A 49 5.55 -8.17 -28.20
CA THR A 49 4.31 -8.51 -27.50
C THR A 49 3.72 -9.79 -28.07
N ILE A 50 3.45 -10.75 -27.21
CA ILE A 50 2.73 -11.98 -27.55
C ILE A 50 1.31 -11.87 -27.02
N TRP A 51 0.33 -11.99 -27.92
CA TRP A 51 -1.08 -11.97 -27.55
C TRP A 51 -1.49 -13.31 -26.94
N LEU A 52 -2.16 -13.23 -25.80
CA LEU A 52 -2.74 -14.34 -25.08
C LEU A 52 -4.26 -14.29 -25.26
N ASN A 53 -4.93 -15.45 -25.21
CA ASN A 53 -6.39 -15.52 -25.28
C ASN A 53 -6.99 -16.45 -24.23
N ASP A 54 -6.17 -16.94 -23.31
CA ASP A 54 -6.57 -17.86 -22.26
C ASP A 54 -7.50 -17.17 -21.25
N LYS A 55 -8.56 -17.90 -20.87
CA LYS A 55 -9.53 -17.47 -19.87
C LYS A 55 -9.56 -18.47 -18.73
N PHE A 56 -9.62 -17.95 -17.51
CA PHE A 56 -9.66 -18.76 -16.30
C PHE A 56 -10.71 -18.21 -15.35
N ASP A 57 -11.42 -19.12 -14.71
CA ASP A 57 -12.33 -18.77 -13.62
C ASP A 57 -11.72 -19.13 -12.28
N PHE A 58 -11.99 -18.30 -11.26
CA PHE A 58 -11.47 -18.49 -9.92
C PHE A 58 -12.40 -17.89 -8.85
N GLU A 59 -12.31 -18.42 -7.64
CA GLU A 59 -13.13 -18.01 -6.48
C GLU A 59 -12.34 -17.27 -5.40
N SER A 60 -11.08 -17.63 -5.22
CA SER A 60 -10.20 -17.10 -4.17
C SER A 60 -9.04 -16.33 -4.76
N TYR A 61 -8.29 -16.92 -5.68
CA TYR A 61 -7.22 -16.23 -6.40
C TYR A 61 -6.78 -17.00 -7.64
N ILE A 62 -6.14 -16.26 -8.54
CA ILE A 62 -5.26 -16.82 -9.57
C ILE A 62 -3.84 -16.28 -9.36
N GLN A 63 -2.85 -17.15 -9.43
CA GLN A 63 -1.43 -16.79 -9.41
C GLN A 63 -0.82 -17.15 -10.76
N ILE A 64 -0.08 -16.21 -11.31
CA ILE A 64 0.58 -16.31 -12.62
C ILE A 64 2.06 -16.05 -12.38
N GLU A 65 2.88 -17.05 -12.62
CA GLU A 65 4.34 -16.97 -12.55
C GLU A 65 4.89 -16.90 -13.97
N VAL A 66 5.75 -15.93 -14.24
CA VAL A 66 6.55 -15.85 -15.46
C VAL A 66 7.89 -16.53 -15.17
N TRP A 67 8.26 -17.43 -16.05
CA TRP A 67 9.52 -18.16 -16.05
C TRP A 67 10.18 -17.98 -17.42
N ASP A 68 11.49 -17.87 -17.46
CA ASP A 68 12.23 -18.16 -18.68
C ASP A 68 12.44 -19.67 -18.80
N LEU A 69 12.41 -20.19 -20.03
CA LEU A 69 12.64 -21.60 -20.30
C LEU A 69 13.95 -21.74 -21.05
N ASP A 70 15.04 -21.74 -20.30
CA ASP A 70 16.36 -21.97 -20.86
C ASP A 70 16.40 -23.34 -21.55
N LYS A 71 16.90 -23.35 -22.79
CA LYS A 71 17.16 -24.57 -23.56
C LYS A 71 18.60 -25.03 -23.45
N GLY A 72 19.38 -24.46 -22.54
CA GLY A 72 20.82 -24.71 -22.46
C GLY A 72 21.19 -25.87 -21.54
N THR A 73 22.50 -26.03 -21.35
CA THR A 73 23.18 -27.19 -20.77
C THR A 73 22.74 -27.49 -19.33
N TRP A 74 23.00 -28.73 -18.86
CA TRP A 74 22.63 -29.34 -17.56
C TRP A 74 22.81 -28.54 -16.24
N TYR A 75 23.29 -27.30 -16.30
CA TYR A 75 23.47 -26.36 -15.20
C TYR A 75 22.69 -25.03 -15.34
N ASP A 76 22.09 -24.71 -16.50
CA ASP A 76 21.02 -23.71 -16.57
C ASP A 76 19.67 -24.41 -16.40
N GLY A 77 18.82 -23.86 -15.55
CA GLY A 77 17.53 -24.45 -15.26
C GLY A 77 16.53 -23.32 -15.20
N HIS A 78 15.39 -23.51 -15.86
CA HIS A 78 14.33 -22.52 -16.05
C HIS A 78 14.30 -21.42 -14.98
N ASP A 79 14.65 -20.21 -15.39
CA ASP A 79 14.78 -19.09 -14.47
C ASP A 79 13.42 -18.54 -14.04
N TYR A 80 13.22 -18.48 -12.72
CA TYR A 80 12.02 -17.89 -12.15
C TYR A 80 12.13 -16.37 -12.18
N ILE A 81 11.46 -15.75 -13.13
CA ILE A 81 11.44 -14.29 -13.24
C ILE A 81 10.63 -13.71 -12.08
N ASN A 82 9.32 -13.95 -12.07
CA ASN A 82 8.45 -13.39 -11.05
C ASN A 82 7.03 -13.95 -11.08
N LYS A 83 6.19 -13.55 -10.12
CA LYS A 83 4.77 -13.87 -10.09
C LYS A 83 3.87 -12.68 -9.75
N VAL A 84 2.63 -12.75 -10.21
CA VAL A 84 1.51 -11.93 -9.78
C VAL A 84 0.41 -12.84 -9.23
N LYS A 85 -0.28 -12.35 -8.21
CA LYS A 85 -1.46 -13.00 -7.63
C LYS A 85 -2.62 -12.01 -7.64
N ILE A 86 -3.74 -12.43 -8.22
CA ILE A 86 -4.92 -11.62 -8.49
C ILE A 86 -6.09 -12.24 -7.70
N THR A 87 -6.87 -11.39 -7.05
CA THR A 87 -8.00 -11.79 -6.21
C THR A 87 -9.31 -11.25 -6.79
N PRO A 88 -10.47 -11.85 -6.43
CA PRO A 88 -11.78 -11.38 -6.88
C PRO A 88 -12.07 -9.92 -6.56
N TYR A 89 -11.37 -9.35 -5.58
CA TYR A 89 -11.64 -7.99 -5.11
C TYR A 89 -10.87 -6.91 -5.88
N ALA A 90 -10.03 -7.27 -6.83
CA ALA A 90 -9.41 -6.30 -7.73
C ALA A 90 -10.48 -5.60 -8.60
N ASN A 91 -10.12 -4.46 -9.18
CA ASN A 91 -11.04 -3.74 -10.06
C ASN A 91 -11.29 -4.54 -11.34
N SER A 92 -12.55 -4.59 -11.78
CA SER A 92 -12.84 -5.13 -13.11
C SER A 92 -12.28 -4.23 -14.21
N GLY A 93 -12.14 -4.84 -15.39
CA GLY A 93 -11.61 -4.21 -16.58
C GLY A 93 -10.18 -4.63 -16.86
N GLU A 94 -9.58 -3.93 -17.82
CA GLU A 94 -8.21 -4.18 -18.24
C GLU A 94 -7.21 -3.66 -17.20
N SER A 95 -6.17 -4.43 -16.95
CA SER A 95 -5.09 -4.11 -16.03
C SER A 95 -3.78 -4.69 -16.52
N THR A 96 -2.69 -3.99 -16.22
CA THR A 96 -1.33 -4.40 -16.57
C THR A 96 -0.47 -4.51 -15.32
N CYS A 97 0.38 -5.52 -15.22
CA CYS A 97 1.38 -5.62 -14.17
C CYS A 97 2.78 -5.87 -14.76
N THR A 98 3.80 -5.33 -14.10
CA THR A 98 5.20 -5.54 -14.48
C THR A 98 5.84 -6.56 -13.56
N LEU A 99 6.47 -7.57 -14.16
CA LEU A 99 7.14 -8.69 -13.51
C LEU A 99 8.63 -8.60 -13.85
N SER A 100 9.50 -8.60 -12.85
CA SER A 100 10.95 -8.47 -13.06
C SER A 100 11.74 -9.31 -12.07
N GLY A 101 12.78 -9.98 -12.53
CA GLY A 101 13.65 -10.88 -11.79
C GLY A 101 14.64 -11.49 -12.77
N ASP A 102 15.77 -12.01 -12.28
CA ASP A 102 16.83 -12.58 -13.12
C ASP A 102 17.25 -11.76 -14.33
N GLY A 103 17.44 -10.45 -14.14
CA GLY A 103 17.79 -9.56 -15.26
C GLY A 103 16.65 -9.29 -16.25
N ALA A 104 15.61 -10.13 -16.29
CA ALA A 104 14.46 -9.99 -17.17
C ALA A 104 13.36 -9.06 -16.61
N LYS A 105 12.53 -8.57 -17.53
CA LYS A 105 11.37 -7.73 -17.24
C LYS A 105 10.28 -7.93 -18.28
N TYR A 106 9.10 -8.29 -17.79
CA TYR A 106 7.89 -8.50 -18.57
C TYR A 106 6.75 -7.60 -18.11
N GLU A 107 5.83 -7.32 -19.01
CA GLU A 107 4.53 -6.73 -18.73
C GLU A 107 3.42 -7.69 -19.15
N LEU A 108 2.57 -8.05 -18.20
CA LEU A 108 1.39 -8.90 -18.43
C LEU A 108 0.14 -8.02 -18.41
N SER A 109 -0.65 -8.06 -19.48
CA SER A 109 -2.00 -7.48 -19.54
C SER A 109 -3.06 -8.56 -19.35
N PHE A 110 -4.09 -8.24 -18.59
CA PHE A 110 -5.26 -9.09 -18.36
C PHE A 110 -6.53 -8.26 -18.18
N THR A 111 -7.67 -8.87 -18.47
CA THR A 111 -9.01 -8.32 -18.19
C THR A 111 -9.66 -9.12 -17.08
N LEU A 112 -10.10 -8.45 -16.02
CA LEU A 112 -10.78 -9.08 -14.88
C LEU A 112 -12.29 -8.77 -14.91
N GLU A 113 -13.10 -9.81 -14.78
CA GLU A 113 -14.53 -9.74 -14.54
C GLU A 113 -14.80 -10.25 -13.12
N THR A 114 -15.41 -9.43 -12.27
CA THR A 114 -15.70 -9.79 -10.89
C THR A 114 -17.11 -9.34 -10.50
N PRO A 115 -17.85 -10.14 -9.71
CA PRO A 115 -19.18 -9.78 -9.23
C PRO A 115 -19.17 -8.57 -8.29
N PHE A 116 -18.00 -8.10 -7.87
CA PHE A 116 -17.86 -6.96 -6.97
C PHE A 116 -17.71 -5.63 -7.68
N SER A 117 -17.81 -5.56 -9.01
CA SER A 117 -17.58 -4.33 -9.78
C SER A 117 -18.77 -4.00 -10.69
N GLU A 118 -19.76 -3.29 -10.16
CA GLU A 118 -20.79 -2.62 -10.95
C GLU A 118 -20.47 -1.12 -11.09
N SER A 119 -20.49 -0.59 -12.32
CA SER A 119 -20.07 0.79 -12.63
C SER A 119 -21.00 1.87 -12.04
N SER A 120 -22.23 1.53 -11.68
CA SER A 120 -23.23 2.44 -11.10
C SER A 120 -23.39 2.33 -9.58
N GLU A 121 -22.66 1.42 -8.93
CA GLU A 121 -22.82 1.16 -7.49
C GLU A 121 -21.99 2.12 -6.63
N SER A 122 -22.57 2.63 -5.53
CA SER A 122 -21.85 3.50 -4.60
C SER A 122 -20.67 2.76 -3.96
N SER A 123 -19.57 3.48 -3.70
CA SER A 123 -18.39 2.90 -3.03
C SER A 123 -18.74 2.23 -1.70
N GLU A 124 -19.69 2.78 -0.96
CA GLU A 124 -20.15 2.22 0.31
C GLU A 124 -20.77 0.83 0.14
N LYS A 125 -21.72 0.69 -0.79
CA LYS A 125 -22.42 -0.58 -1.04
C LYS A 125 -21.45 -1.64 -1.56
N ARG A 126 -20.49 -1.24 -2.40
CA ARG A 126 -19.42 -2.12 -2.87
C ARG A 126 -18.51 -2.60 -1.74
N ILE A 127 -18.12 -1.72 -0.81
CA ILE A 127 -17.34 -2.09 0.39
C ILE A 127 -18.12 -3.10 1.25
N LYS A 128 -19.42 -2.91 1.47
CA LYS A 128 -20.28 -3.87 2.21
C LYS A 128 -20.29 -5.25 1.56
N LYS A 129 -20.58 -5.33 0.25
CA LYS A 129 -20.55 -6.59 -0.51
C LYS A 129 -19.21 -7.32 -0.37
N ILE A 130 -18.09 -6.60 -0.49
CA ILE A 130 -16.74 -7.17 -0.35
C ILE A 130 -16.53 -7.71 1.08
N LEU A 131 -16.91 -6.95 2.10
CA LEU A 131 -16.75 -7.36 3.50
C LEU A 131 -17.60 -8.58 3.86
N GLU A 132 -18.85 -8.62 3.41
CA GLU A 132 -19.76 -9.75 3.62
C GLU A 132 -19.22 -11.02 2.96
N HIS A 133 -18.77 -10.90 1.71
CA HIS A 133 -18.15 -12.03 1.02
C HIS A 133 -16.87 -12.50 1.72
N PHE A 134 -16.02 -11.56 2.16
CA PHE A 134 -14.81 -11.88 2.91
C PHE A 134 -15.11 -12.59 4.24
N ALA A 135 -16.18 -12.19 4.93
CA ALA A 135 -16.60 -12.77 6.21
C ALA A 135 -17.16 -14.19 6.06
N ASN A 136 -17.90 -14.44 4.98
CA ASN A 136 -18.58 -15.71 4.73
C ASN A 136 -17.65 -16.81 4.18
N LYS A 137 -16.43 -16.45 3.76
CA LYS A 137 -15.43 -17.43 3.33
C LYS A 137 -14.94 -18.27 4.51
N PRO A 138 -14.65 -19.57 4.30
CA PRO A 138 -14.05 -20.39 5.34
C PRO A 138 -12.69 -19.82 5.75
N GLU A 139 -12.31 -20.09 7.00
CA GLU A 139 -10.96 -19.81 7.47
C GLU A 139 -9.95 -20.67 6.69
N MET A 140 -8.80 -20.09 6.35
CA MET A 140 -7.78 -20.84 5.63
C MET A 140 -7.16 -21.89 6.55
N SER A 141 -7.09 -23.15 6.09
CA SER A 141 -6.49 -24.27 6.83
C SER A 141 -5.07 -23.98 7.31
N SER A 142 -4.29 -23.27 6.49
CA SER A 142 -3.04 -22.62 6.89
C SER A 142 -3.18 -21.11 6.78
N ARG A 143 -3.21 -20.42 7.93
CA ARG A 143 -3.25 -18.96 7.95
C ARG A 143 -1.96 -18.38 7.41
N VAL A 144 -2.10 -17.50 6.42
CA VAL A 144 -0.97 -16.75 5.88
C VAL A 144 -0.36 -15.82 6.92
N TRP A 145 -1.23 -15.15 7.70
CA TRP A 145 -0.86 -14.40 8.90
C TRP A 145 -1.26 -15.17 10.15
N ARG A 146 -0.27 -15.81 10.80
CA ARG A 146 -0.54 -16.84 11.83
C ARG A 146 -1.34 -16.34 13.05
N HIS A 147 -1.21 -15.06 13.38
CA HIS A 147 -1.80 -14.48 14.59
C HIS A 147 -3.22 -13.94 14.41
N TYR A 148 -3.71 -13.83 13.17
CA TYR A 148 -4.95 -13.11 12.89
C TYR A 148 -6.00 -14.03 12.29
N SER A 149 -7.20 -14.01 12.87
CA SER A 149 -8.35 -14.75 12.33
C SER A 149 -9.10 -13.91 11.30
N ARG A 150 -9.81 -14.56 10.38
CA ARG A 150 -10.67 -13.89 9.40
C ARG A 150 -11.70 -13.01 10.09
N LYS A 151 -12.29 -13.53 11.18
CA LYS A 151 -13.25 -12.80 12.03
C LYS A 151 -12.64 -11.53 12.60
N GLN A 152 -11.40 -11.57 13.08
CA GLN A 152 -10.70 -10.38 13.58
C GLN A 152 -10.51 -9.34 12.47
N ILE A 153 -9.99 -9.76 11.30
CA ILE A 153 -9.76 -8.86 10.17
C ILE A 153 -11.08 -8.25 9.67
N TYR A 154 -12.13 -9.06 9.56
CA TYR A 154 -13.46 -8.58 9.18
C TYR A 154 -13.99 -7.53 10.14
N LEU A 155 -13.97 -7.80 11.46
CA LEU A 155 -14.49 -6.86 12.45
C LEU A 155 -13.66 -5.59 12.53
N GLU A 156 -12.33 -5.67 12.37
CA GLU A 156 -11.48 -4.49 12.30
C GLU A 156 -11.79 -3.65 11.05
N LEU A 157 -11.95 -4.27 9.87
CA LEU A 157 -12.34 -3.56 8.66
C LEU A 157 -13.75 -2.98 8.75
N LYS A 158 -14.71 -3.73 9.30
CA LYS A 158 -16.07 -3.23 9.56
C LYS A 158 -16.03 -2.02 10.49
N ALA A 159 -15.22 -2.06 11.55
CA ALA A 159 -15.08 -0.91 12.44
C ALA A 159 -14.38 0.29 11.78
N ARG A 160 -13.46 0.04 10.83
CA ARG A 160 -12.78 1.09 10.04
C ARG A 160 -13.74 1.84 9.11
N PHE A 161 -14.67 1.13 8.46
CA PHE A 161 -15.58 1.69 7.45
C PHE A 161 -16.96 2.04 8.00
N PHE A 162 -17.50 1.22 8.91
CA PHE A 162 -18.90 1.19 9.35
C PHE A 162 -19.01 1.10 10.87
N ARG A 163 -18.25 1.93 11.58
CA ARG A 163 -18.22 1.92 13.05
C ARG A 163 -19.61 2.00 13.69
N SER A 164 -20.49 2.86 13.17
CA SER A 164 -21.86 3.03 13.68
C SER A 164 -22.73 1.77 13.52
N GLU A 165 -22.28 0.81 12.70
CA GLU A 165 -22.96 -0.46 12.43
C GLU A 165 -22.33 -1.63 13.22
N ILE A 166 -21.38 -1.36 14.12
CA ILE A 166 -20.82 -2.38 15.03
C ILE A 166 -21.83 -2.66 16.14
N SER A 167 -22.29 -3.91 16.22
CA SER A 167 -23.21 -4.35 17.27
C SER A 167 -22.51 -4.44 18.64
N GLN A 168 -23.29 -4.52 19.71
CA GLN A 168 -22.73 -4.67 21.07
C GLN A 168 -21.94 -5.98 21.23
N ASP A 169 -22.36 -7.07 20.58
CA ASP A 169 -21.65 -8.34 20.65
C ASP A 169 -20.38 -8.33 19.78
N GLU A 170 -20.42 -7.69 18.61
CA GLU A 170 -19.22 -7.45 17.80
C GLU A 170 -18.20 -6.59 18.55
N TYR A 171 -18.68 -5.57 19.29
CA TYR A 171 -17.84 -4.74 20.17
C TYR A 171 -17.18 -5.57 21.27
N LYS A 172 -17.94 -6.45 21.95
CA LYS A 172 -17.38 -7.35 22.98
C LYS A 172 -16.29 -8.23 22.39
N ILE A 173 -16.53 -8.81 21.21
CA ILE A 173 -15.54 -9.65 20.50
C ILE A 173 -14.30 -8.82 20.14
N LEU A 174 -14.46 -7.65 19.53
CA LEU A 174 -13.35 -6.75 19.21
C LEU A 174 -12.52 -6.38 20.44
N SER A 175 -13.16 -6.25 21.60
CA SER A 175 -12.51 -5.91 22.85
C SER A 175 -11.69 -7.05 23.46
N THR A 176 -11.86 -8.29 23.00
CA THR A 176 -11.01 -9.42 23.42
C THR A 176 -9.61 -9.37 22.80
N TRP A 177 -9.43 -8.59 21.73
CA TRP A 177 -8.13 -8.31 21.13
C TRP A 177 -7.68 -6.92 21.54
N ASP A 178 -6.77 -6.83 22.52
CA ASP A 178 -6.25 -5.56 23.06
C ASP A 178 -5.85 -4.56 21.97
N SER A 179 -5.22 -5.08 20.91
CA SER A 179 -4.75 -4.30 19.78
C SER A 179 -5.90 -3.69 18.94
N SER A 180 -7.03 -4.39 18.86
CA SER A 180 -8.19 -4.02 18.04
C SER A 180 -9.05 -2.96 18.71
N THR A 181 -9.04 -2.82 20.04
CA THR A 181 -9.73 -1.70 20.74
C THR A 181 -9.29 -0.33 20.24
N LYS A 182 -8.05 -0.21 19.74
CA LYS A 182 -7.52 1.03 19.17
C LYS A 182 -8.24 1.44 17.90
N ILE A 183 -8.80 0.52 17.12
CA ILE A 183 -9.58 0.86 15.92
C ILE A 183 -10.86 1.62 16.28
N LEU A 184 -11.42 1.32 17.46
CA LEU A 184 -12.57 2.00 18.05
C LEU A 184 -12.18 3.34 18.69
N GLN A 185 -10.93 3.77 18.61
CA GLN A 185 -10.50 5.11 19.07
C GLN A 185 -9.80 5.88 17.95
N ARG A 186 -9.28 5.18 16.94
CA ARG A 186 -8.45 5.70 15.86
C ARG A 186 -9.14 5.41 14.53
N PHE A 187 -9.89 6.39 14.04
CA PHE A 187 -10.72 6.28 12.84
C PHE A 187 -9.91 6.05 11.56
N TYR A 188 -8.63 6.39 11.57
CA TYR A 188 -7.74 6.28 10.43
C TYR A 188 -6.53 5.36 10.72
N PRO A 189 -5.77 4.94 9.68
CA PRO A 189 -4.64 4.02 9.84
C PRO A 189 -3.71 4.43 10.99
N TYR A 190 -3.49 3.53 11.93
CA TYR A 190 -2.82 3.82 13.18
C TYR A 190 -1.45 3.15 13.27
N GLN A 191 -0.42 3.97 13.42
CA GLN A 191 0.97 3.53 13.58
C GLN A 191 1.38 3.25 15.03
N GLY A 192 0.58 3.64 16.03
CA GLY A 192 0.95 3.59 17.45
C GLY A 192 2.31 4.20 17.77
N LYS A 193 3.05 3.57 18.70
CA LYS A 193 4.40 3.99 19.09
C LYS A 193 5.48 3.44 18.15
N THR A 194 5.18 3.31 16.85
CA THR A 194 6.14 2.80 15.86
C THR A 194 6.55 3.89 14.88
N ALA A 195 7.66 3.63 14.21
CA ALA A 195 8.26 4.38 13.11
C ALA A 195 7.48 4.37 11.77
N LEU A 196 6.19 4.08 11.80
CA LEU A 196 5.36 3.86 10.62
C LEU A 196 4.56 5.10 10.21
N CYS A 197 5.01 6.32 10.58
CA CYS A 197 4.34 7.58 10.22
C CYS A 197 4.19 7.77 8.71
N GLY A 198 5.22 7.43 7.93
CA GLY A 198 5.19 7.52 6.47
C GLY A 198 4.20 6.53 5.84
N PRO A 199 4.29 5.22 6.13
CA PRO A 199 3.27 4.25 5.72
C PRO A 199 1.86 4.67 6.14
N ALA A 200 1.66 5.14 7.37
CA ALA A 200 0.35 5.55 7.87
C ALA A 200 -0.21 6.75 7.10
N ALA A 201 0.65 7.72 6.73
CA ALA A 201 0.28 8.85 5.90
C ALA A 201 -0.20 8.41 4.51
N ILE A 202 0.50 7.48 3.86
CA ILE A 202 0.08 6.93 2.57
C ILE A 202 -1.20 6.11 2.69
N ALA A 203 -1.28 5.25 3.70
CA ALA A 203 -2.46 4.42 3.95
C ALA A 203 -3.70 5.29 4.21
N TYR A 204 -3.55 6.40 4.94
CA TYR A 204 -4.59 7.38 5.16
C TYR A 204 -5.04 8.04 3.85
N ASP A 205 -4.08 8.49 3.04
CA ASP A 205 -4.36 9.10 1.75
C ASP A 205 -5.08 8.13 0.80
N LEU A 206 -4.65 6.86 0.77
CA LEU A 206 -5.30 5.80 0.01
C LEU A 206 -6.71 5.52 0.54
N PHE A 207 -6.88 5.36 1.85
CA PHE A 207 -8.19 5.15 2.49
C PHE A 207 -9.19 6.24 2.09
N LYS A 208 -8.75 7.49 2.03
CA LYS A 208 -9.61 8.63 1.71
C LYS A 208 -9.82 8.85 0.21
N SER A 209 -8.85 8.48 -0.64
CA SER A 209 -8.91 8.72 -2.09
C SER A 209 -9.50 7.54 -2.86
N ASP A 210 -9.28 6.33 -2.38
CA ASP A 210 -9.67 5.06 -3.00
C ASP A 210 -9.92 4.00 -1.91
N PRO A 211 -11.04 4.11 -1.16
CA PRO A 211 -11.34 3.25 -0.02
C PRO A 211 -11.47 1.77 -0.39
N ILE A 212 -11.90 1.47 -1.62
CA ILE A 212 -11.99 0.11 -2.12
C ILE A 212 -10.60 -0.48 -2.29
N THR A 213 -9.66 0.23 -2.93
CA THR A 213 -8.27 -0.23 -3.05
C THR A 213 -7.62 -0.40 -1.67
N TYR A 214 -7.90 0.48 -0.70
CA TYR A 214 -7.43 0.29 0.68
C TYR A 214 -7.95 -1.01 1.31
N LEU A 215 -9.27 -1.26 1.21
CA LEU A 215 -9.93 -2.45 1.74
C LEU A 215 -9.34 -3.73 1.12
N THR A 216 -9.28 -3.77 -0.20
CA THR A 216 -8.90 -4.96 -0.96
C THR A 216 -7.41 -5.23 -0.85
N ALA A 217 -6.61 -4.20 -0.55
CA ALA A 217 -5.20 -4.37 -0.21
C ALA A 217 -5.01 -5.19 1.07
N ILE A 218 -5.76 -4.86 2.12
CA ILE A 218 -5.69 -5.56 3.41
C ILE A 218 -6.20 -6.99 3.27
N ILE A 219 -7.32 -7.19 2.59
CA ILE A 219 -7.87 -8.53 2.32
C ILE A 219 -6.87 -9.37 1.52
N SER A 220 -6.23 -8.80 0.49
CA SER A 220 -5.22 -9.51 -0.30
C SER A 220 -4.00 -9.86 0.55
N LEU A 221 -3.50 -8.95 1.38
CA LEU A 221 -2.44 -9.30 2.33
C LEU A 221 -2.86 -10.46 3.24
N TYR A 222 -4.11 -10.49 3.71
CA TYR A 222 -4.61 -11.55 4.59
C TYR A 222 -4.72 -12.91 3.90
N GLU A 223 -5.41 -12.98 2.77
CA GLU A 223 -5.73 -14.24 2.10
C GLU A 223 -4.58 -14.73 1.20
N ALA A 224 -3.89 -13.80 0.56
CA ALA A 224 -2.85 -14.13 -0.41
C ALA A 224 -1.43 -14.03 0.17
N GLY A 225 -1.23 -13.23 1.23
CA GLY A 225 0.10 -12.96 1.78
C GLY A 225 0.92 -11.96 0.99
N GLU A 226 0.34 -11.40 -0.05
CA GLU A 226 0.92 -10.41 -0.93
C GLU A 226 -0.21 -9.58 -1.52
N CYS A 227 0.11 -8.38 -1.98
CA CYS A 227 -0.91 -7.44 -2.39
C CYS A 227 -0.45 -6.55 -3.54
N PRO A 228 -1.09 -6.64 -4.71
CA PRO A 228 -1.07 -5.57 -5.69
C PRO A 228 -1.96 -4.41 -5.21
N VAL A 229 -1.35 -3.26 -4.99
CA VAL A 229 -2.01 -1.97 -4.78
C VAL A 229 -1.70 -1.09 -5.98
N LYS A 230 -2.48 -1.23 -7.06
CA LYS A 230 -2.21 -0.56 -8.34
C LYS A 230 -0.79 -0.87 -8.82
N GLY A 231 0.07 0.13 -9.04
CA GLY A 231 1.46 -0.08 -9.44
C GLY A 231 2.41 -0.51 -8.31
N LEU A 232 1.92 -0.68 -7.09
CA LEU A 232 2.71 -1.11 -5.92
C LEU A 232 2.46 -2.61 -5.67
N TYR A 233 3.51 -3.38 -5.42
CA TYR A 233 3.38 -4.80 -5.08
C TYR A 233 4.03 -5.09 -3.74
N LEU A 234 3.22 -5.35 -2.71
CA LEU A 234 3.66 -5.65 -1.36
C LEU A 234 3.86 -7.15 -1.17
N ARG A 235 5.06 -7.54 -0.75
CA ARG A 235 5.43 -8.94 -0.48
C ARG A 235 6.06 -9.06 0.91
N PRO A 236 5.24 -9.14 1.97
CA PRO A 236 5.77 -9.36 3.30
C PRO A 236 6.49 -10.70 3.39
N SER A 237 7.64 -10.70 4.06
CA SER A 237 8.46 -11.87 4.33
C SER A 237 7.70 -12.86 5.22
N ALA A 238 8.14 -14.12 5.21
CA ALA A 238 7.60 -15.10 6.15
C ALA A 238 7.83 -14.69 7.62
N LYS A 239 8.91 -13.95 7.92
CA LYS A 239 9.16 -13.39 9.25
C LYS A 239 8.10 -12.36 9.62
N LEU A 240 7.81 -11.41 8.74
CA LEU A 240 6.79 -10.39 8.98
C LEU A 240 5.39 -11.01 9.13
N LYS A 241 5.03 -11.97 8.28
CA LYS A 241 3.73 -12.68 8.36
C LYS A 241 3.54 -13.51 9.64
N ARG A 242 4.65 -13.90 10.29
CA ARG A 242 4.66 -14.58 11.60
C ARG A 242 4.76 -13.61 12.78
N SER A 243 4.85 -12.31 12.53
CA SER A 243 4.91 -11.30 13.57
C SER A 243 3.51 -10.76 13.92
N LYS A 244 3.38 -10.20 15.11
CA LYS A 244 2.25 -9.37 15.53
C LYS A 244 2.77 -8.15 16.30
N ARG A 245 1.96 -7.10 16.39
CA ARG A 245 2.25 -5.96 17.26
C ARG A 245 1.05 -5.70 18.17
N GLU A 246 1.21 -5.98 19.47
CA GLU A 246 0.12 -5.93 20.45
C GLU A 246 -0.50 -4.53 20.61
N THR A 247 0.24 -3.48 20.26
CA THR A 247 -0.26 -2.11 20.34
C THR A 247 -0.97 -1.61 19.08
N LEU A 248 -1.07 -2.42 18.01
CA LEU A 248 -1.62 -2.01 16.71
C LEU A 248 -2.69 -2.99 16.21
N PRO A 249 -3.83 -2.50 15.70
CA PRO A 249 -4.81 -3.34 15.00
C PRO A 249 -4.13 -4.21 13.94
N ALA A 250 -4.62 -5.44 13.76
CA ALA A 250 -4.08 -6.39 12.81
C ALA A 250 -4.01 -5.80 11.39
N ILE A 251 -5.08 -5.13 10.96
CA ILE A 251 -5.16 -4.52 9.63
C ILE A 251 -4.10 -3.43 9.41
N ASP A 252 -3.78 -2.67 10.47
CA ASP A 252 -2.80 -1.60 10.41
C ASP A 252 -1.38 -2.18 10.44
N TRP A 253 -1.11 -3.17 11.30
CA TRP A 253 0.19 -3.84 11.32
C TRP A 253 0.49 -4.48 9.96
N MET A 254 -0.45 -5.26 9.42
CA MET A 254 -0.29 -5.93 8.14
C MET A 254 0.06 -4.96 7.02
N LEU A 255 -0.73 -3.90 6.83
CA LEU A 255 -0.52 -2.96 5.74
C LEU A 255 0.74 -2.12 5.94
N LEU A 256 0.87 -1.48 7.10
CA LEU A 256 1.92 -0.50 7.35
C LEU A 256 3.31 -1.15 7.42
N ALA A 257 3.42 -2.33 8.04
CA ALA A 257 4.69 -3.04 8.12
C ALA A 257 5.09 -3.63 6.75
N SER A 258 4.12 -4.12 5.95
CA SER A 258 4.41 -4.61 4.59
C SER A 258 4.93 -3.50 3.68
N MET A 259 4.33 -2.29 3.75
CA MET A 259 4.84 -1.12 3.04
C MET A 259 6.26 -0.76 3.46
N ARG A 260 6.56 -0.85 4.76
CA ARG A 260 7.88 -0.54 5.31
C ARG A 260 8.94 -1.56 4.89
N GLU A 261 8.67 -2.85 5.04
CA GLU A 261 9.62 -3.92 4.71
C GLU A 261 10.00 -3.88 3.22
N MET A 262 9.05 -3.57 2.33
CA MET A 262 9.30 -3.42 0.89
C MET A 262 10.39 -2.37 0.57
N ARG A 263 10.49 -1.29 1.35
CA ARG A 263 11.50 -0.24 1.14
C ARG A 263 12.80 -0.49 1.91
N ASN A 264 12.76 -1.34 2.94
CA ASN A 264 13.87 -1.62 3.84
C ASN A 264 14.45 -3.03 3.63
N LYS A 265 14.91 -3.35 2.40
CA LYS A 265 15.61 -4.63 2.15
C LYS A 265 16.91 -4.83 2.96
N LEU A 266 17.49 -3.75 3.48
CA LEU A 266 18.77 -3.72 4.22
C LEU A 266 18.62 -3.62 5.75
N LEU A 267 17.40 -3.50 6.29
CA LEU A 267 17.18 -3.39 7.74
C LEU A 267 16.47 -4.65 8.23
N LYS A 268 17.30 -5.66 8.53
CA LYS A 268 16.91 -6.75 9.41
C LYS A 268 16.45 -6.11 10.73
N GLU A 269 15.22 -6.42 11.13
CA GLU A 269 14.66 -6.20 12.47
C GLU A 269 13.90 -4.89 12.70
N LEU A 270 12.60 -4.94 12.36
CA LEU A 270 11.53 -4.18 13.01
C LEU A 270 11.35 -4.54 14.52
N HIS A 271 12.27 -5.32 15.10
CA HIS A 271 12.05 -5.96 16.39
C HIS A 271 12.69 -5.26 17.57
N GLU A 272 13.92 -4.78 17.48
CA GLU A 272 14.56 -4.10 18.60
C GLU A 272 15.76 -3.34 18.06
N THR A 273 15.80 -2.02 18.25
CA THR A 273 16.98 -1.19 18.52
C THR A 273 16.71 0.28 18.16
N SER A 274 17.37 1.13 18.94
CA SER A 274 17.33 2.58 19.06
C SER A 274 17.86 3.37 17.85
N ASP A 275 17.98 2.78 16.66
CA ASP A 275 18.45 3.50 15.48
C ASP A 275 17.31 4.33 14.84
N TRP A 276 17.40 5.65 14.97
CA TRP A 276 16.46 6.59 14.37
C TRP A 276 16.38 6.45 12.84
N ARG A 277 17.44 5.95 12.17
CA ARG A 277 17.47 5.68 10.73
C ARG A 277 16.60 4.48 10.36
N ALA A 278 16.58 3.45 11.20
CA ALA A 278 15.64 2.33 11.11
C ALA A 278 14.19 2.78 11.31
N CYS A 279 14.00 3.93 11.96
CA CYS A 279 12.70 4.47 12.35
C CYS A 279 12.17 5.63 11.48
N TYR A 280 12.85 5.99 10.40
CA TYR A 280 12.49 7.13 9.55
C TYR A 280 11.97 6.69 8.18
N THR A 281 10.92 7.33 7.67
CA THR A 281 10.52 7.18 6.25
C THR A 281 11.08 8.36 5.46
N PRO A 282 12.07 8.16 4.57
CA PRO A 282 12.61 9.25 3.76
C PRO A 282 11.62 9.74 2.70
N PRO A 283 11.69 11.03 2.28
CA PRO A 283 10.84 11.61 1.24
C PRO A 283 10.81 10.80 -0.06
N ARG A 284 11.95 10.21 -0.44
CA ARG A 284 12.04 9.35 -1.63
C ARG A 284 11.07 8.17 -1.60
N ASP A 285 10.75 7.65 -0.40
CA ASP A 285 9.82 6.53 -0.24
C ASP A 285 8.36 6.99 -0.34
N ILE A 286 8.03 8.16 0.23
CA ILE A 286 6.72 8.81 0.04
C ILE A 286 6.47 9.07 -1.45
N VAL A 287 7.44 9.68 -2.14
CA VAL A 287 7.36 9.94 -3.59
C VAL A 287 7.22 8.64 -4.37
N TYR A 288 8.00 7.61 -4.04
CA TYR A 288 7.91 6.29 -4.67
C TYR A 288 6.50 5.70 -4.53
N TRP A 289 5.96 5.64 -3.30
CA TRP A 289 4.64 5.07 -3.06
C TRP A 289 3.54 5.85 -3.78
N LEU A 290 3.57 7.18 -3.73
CA LEU A 290 2.59 8.02 -4.43
C LEU A 290 2.63 7.80 -5.95
N LYS A 291 3.82 7.72 -6.56
CA LYS A 291 3.95 7.45 -8.00
C LYS A 291 3.45 6.07 -8.39
N ARG A 292 3.59 5.07 -7.51
CA ARG A 292 3.10 3.70 -7.78
C ARG A 292 1.58 3.59 -7.60
N ILE A 293 1.03 4.27 -6.60
CA ILE A 293 -0.41 4.27 -6.33
C ILE A 293 -1.15 5.17 -7.33
N TYR A 294 -0.55 6.28 -7.76
CA TYR A 294 -1.14 7.27 -8.65
C TYR A 294 -0.22 7.57 -9.84
N PRO A 295 -0.03 6.61 -10.78
CA PRO A 295 0.92 6.77 -11.88
C PRO A 295 0.59 7.92 -12.85
N GLY A 296 -0.67 8.33 -12.94
CA GLY A 296 -1.11 9.47 -13.75
C GLY A 296 -0.99 10.84 -13.07
N GLU A 297 -0.55 10.89 -11.81
CA GLU A 297 -0.44 12.15 -11.07
C GLU A 297 0.98 12.69 -11.06
N HIS A 298 1.10 14.02 -11.13
CA HIS A 298 2.40 14.67 -11.03
C HIS A 298 2.77 14.87 -9.56
N ILE A 299 3.75 14.08 -9.08
CA ILE A 299 4.23 14.13 -7.69
C ILE A 299 5.42 15.08 -7.58
N ARG A 300 5.31 16.11 -6.72
CA ARG A 300 6.34 17.14 -6.50
C ARG A 300 6.86 17.11 -5.07
N GLN A 301 8.17 17.04 -4.91
CA GLN A 301 8.83 17.36 -3.64
C GLN A 301 9.27 18.83 -3.64
N ARG A 302 9.06 19.51 -2.51
CA ARG A 302 9.63 20.83 -2.18
C ARG A 302 10.38 20.70 -0.87
N LEU A 303 11.45 21.50 -0.75
CA LEU A 303 12.36 21.47 0.38
C LEU A 303 13.05 20.10 0.52
N SER A 304 14.10 20.06 1.32
CA SER A 304 14.89 18.85 1.53
C SER A 304 15.48 18.86 2.94
N VAL A 305 15.52 17.69 3.55
CA VAL A 305 16.27 17.50 4.79
C VAL A 305 17.75 17.83 4.52
N GLY A 306 18.33 18.75 5.29
CA GLY A 306 19.75 19.12 5.19
C GLY A 306 20.07 20.28 4.22
N ARG A 307 19.08 20.87 3.54
CA ARG A 307 19.27 22.15 2.82
C ARG A 307 18.76 23.32 3.65
N ILE A 308 19.61 24.34 3.83
CA ILE A 308 19.21 25.61 4.45
C ILE A 308 18.49 26.43 3.38
N GLU A 309 17.17 26.48 3.48
CA GLU A 309 16.31 27.24 2.58
C GLU A 309 15.83 28.52 3.27
N SER A 310 15.69 29.61 2.52
CA SER A 310 15.21 30.87 3.10
C SER A 310 13.77 30.73 3.66
N ALA A 311 13.42 31.58 4.63
CA ALA A 311 12.05 31.66 5.14
C ALA A 311 11.03 32.00 4.03
N LYS A 312 11.46 32.78 3.03
CA LYS A 312 10.64 33.11 1.84
C LYS A 312 10.35 31.87 0.99
N THR A 313 11.35 31.01 0.79
CA THR A 313 11.19 29.73 0.07
C THR A 313 10.23 28.80 0.80
N HIS A 314 10.40 28.63 2.12
CA HIS A 314 9.49 27.84 2.94
C HIS A 314 8.05 28.36 2.85
N LYS A 315 7.86 29.67 3.05
CA LYS A 315 6.54 30.30 2.97
C LYS A 315 5.90 30.04 1.60
N ARG A 316 6.63 30.19 0.49
CA ARG A 316 6.11 29.91 -0.85
C ARG A 316 5.68 28.45 -1.01
N ALA A 317 6.50 27.49 -0.55
CA ALA A 317 6.19 26.07 -0.64
C ALA A 317 4.96 25.68 0.20
N ILE A 318 4.84 26.21 1.42
CA ILE A 318 3.68 26.01 2.29
C ILE A 318 2.41 26.55 1.62
N LEU A 319 2.48 27.78 1.10
CA LEU A 319 1.35 28.41 0.42
C LEU A 319 0.97 27.69 -0.88
N GLU A 320 1.92 27.08 -1.59
CA GLU A 320 1.65 26.22 -2.75
C GLU A 320 0.86 24.98 -2.31
N ALA A 321 1.29 24.32 -1.24
CA ALA A 321 0.66 23.12 -0.71
C ALA A 321 -0.77 23.36 -0.20
N PHE A 322 -0.99 24.48 0.51
CA PHE A 322 -2.32 24.84 1.02
C PHE A 322 -3.36 25.12 -0.07
N ARG A 323 -2.93 25.37 -1.31
CA ARG A 323 -3.83 25.57 -2.46
C ARG A 323 -4.13 24.27 -3.22
N LYS A 324 -3.49 23.15 -2.87
CA LYS A 324 -3.72 21.88 -3.57
C LYS A 324 -5.10 21.34 -3.25
N ARG A 325 -5.76 20.82 -4.29
CA ARG A 325 -7.04 20.11 -4.17
C ARG A 325 -6.85 18.66 -3.68
N LYS A 326 -5.64 18.14 -3.79
CA LYS A 326 -5.22 16.85 -3.25
C LYS A 326 -4.44 17.03 -1.96
N ARG A 327 -4.39 15.96 -1.15
CA ARG A 327 -3.64 15.92 0.10
C ARG A 327 -2.16 16.20 -0.12
N SER A 328 -1.57 16.95 0.80
CA SER A 328 -0.13 17.26 0.81
C SER A 328 0.53 16.66 2.05
N PHE A 329 1.73 16.10 1.88
CA PHE A 329 2.47 15.38 2.92
C PHE A 329 3.58 16.26 3.45
N PHE A 330 3.58 16.52 4.74
CA PHE A 330 4.58 17.39 5.38
C PHE A 330 5.44 16.53 6.30
N LEU A 331 6.76 16.60 6.11
CA LEU A 331 7.72 16.08 7.07
C LEU A 331 8.09 17.19 8.03
N ILE A 332 7.72 17.03 9.29
CA ILE A 332 7.87 18.05 10.32
C ILE A 332 8.73 17.56 11.48
N ASP A 333 9.11 18.48 12.35
CA ASP A 333 9.56 18.17 13.69
C ASP A 333 8.34 17.80 14.56
N ALA A 334 8.33 16.61 15.16
CA ALA A 334 7.20 16.12 15.96
C ALA A 334 6.84 17.06 17.12
N LYS A 335 7.83 17.82 17.64
CA LYS A 335 7.63 18.84 18.68
C LYS A 335 6.63 19.92 18.26
N MET A 336 6.45 20.13 16.95
CA MET A 336 5.45 21.07 16.43
C MET A 336 4.04 20.71 16.89
N ILE A 337 3.75 19.42 17.07
CA ILE A 337 2.45 18.89 17.47
C ILE A 337 2.36 18.62 18.97
N THR A 338 3.42 18.08 19.57
CA THR A 338 3.38 17.56 20.95
C THR A 338 3.77 18.59 22.00
N GLY A 339 4.50 19.64 21.62
CA GLY A 339 4.94 20.70 22.53
C GLY A 339 6.04 20.30 23.52
N SER A 340 6.42 19.01 23.60
CA SER A 340 7.44 18.50 24.50
C SER A 340 8.67 17.94 23.77
N SER A 341 9.84 18.10 24.38
CA SER A 341 11.13 17.54 23.92
C SER A 341 11.35 16.09 24.33
N ASN A 342 10.54 15.56 25.27
CA ASN A 342 10.76 14.26 25.93
C ASN A 342 10.01 13.08 25.29
N LEU A 343 9.75 13.11 23.98
CA LEU A 343 9.38 11.89 23.28
C LEU A 343 10.64 11.06 23.06
N LEU A 344 10.79 10.00 23.86
CA LEU A 344 11.71 8.88 23.65
C LEU A 344 11.94 8.64 22.15
N SER A 345 13.08 9.11 21.63
CA SER A 345 13.87 8.76 20.42
C SER A 345 13.19 8.28 19.11
N LEU A 346 11.88 8.11 19.04
CA LEU A 346 11.14 7.60 17.90
C LEU A 346 10.74 8.78 17.02
N SER A 347 11.75 9.16 16.25
CA SER A 347 11.80 10.11 15.14
C SER A 347 11.33 11.53 15.47
N ARG A 348 12.30 12.41 15.76
CA ARG A 348 12.19 13.87 15.58
C ARG A 348 11.41 14.22 14.30
N PHE A 349 11.63 13.46 13.23
CA PHE A 349 10.94 13.61 11.96
C PHE A 349 9.62 12.83 11.91
N HIS A 350 8.51 13.53 11.68
CA HIS A 350 7.18 12.91 11.62
C HIS A 350 6.41 13.37 10.37
N TRP A 351 5.75 12.42 9.70
CA TRP A 351 4.88 12.73 8.55
C TRP A 351 3.48 13.07 9.02
N ILE A 352 2.95 14.18 8.51
CA ILE A 352 1.53 14.53 8.58
C ILE A 352 0.95 14.70 7.18
N VAL A 353 -0.38 14.61 7.08
CA VAL A 353 -1.10 14.83 5.82
C VAL A 353 -2.08 15.98 6.00
N ILE A 354 -1.91 17.04 5.22
CA ILE A 354 -2.79 18.20 5.22
C ILE A 354 -4.06 17.87 4.42
N GLU A 355 -5.22 18.09 5.04
CA GLU A 355 -6.50 17.92 4.34
C GLU A 355 -6.75 19.11 3.39
N PRO A 356 -7.07 18.84 2.11
CA PRO A 356 -7.31 19.90 1.13
C PRO A 356 -8.52 20.75 1.54
N GLY A 357 -8.44 22.06 1.30
CA GLY A 357 -9.51 23.01 1.62
C GLY A 357 -9.71 23.31 3.11
N SER A 358 -8.96 22.67 4.02
CA SER A 358 -9.13 22.86 5.47
C SER A 358 -8.45 24.12 6.03
N VAL A 359 -7.63 24.80 5.22
CA VAL A 359 -6.79 25.91 5.68
C VAL A 359 -7.61 27.20 5.75
N LYS A 360 -7.76 27.74 6.96
CA LYS A 360 -8.39 29.03 7.24
C LYS A 360 -7.35 29.97 7.86
N TRP A 361 -7.20 31.17 7.31
CA TRP A 361 -6.29 32.17 7.88
C TRP A 361 -6.91 32.81 9.13
N ALA A 362 -6.08 33.02 10.15
CA ALA A 362 -6.44 33.94 11.23
C ALA A 362 -6.49 35.38 10.69
N GLU A 363 -7.23 36.26 11.39
CA GLU A 363 -7.41 37.66 11.00
C GLU A 363 -6.08 38.40 10.84
N ASP A 364 -5.11 38.08 11.71
CA ASP A 364 -3.77 38.66 11.71
C ASP A 364 -2.90 38.20 10.53
N LYS A 365 -3.35 37.20 9.75
CA LYS A 365 -2.64 36.54 8.65
C LYS A 365 -1.25 35.99 9.04
N LYS A 366 -0.96 35.82 10.32
CA LYS A 366 0.28 35.23 10.84
C LYS A 366 0.11 33.76 11.19
N SER A 367 -1.12 33.34 11.45
CA SER A 367 -1.48 31.95 11.75
C SER A 367 -2.50 31.38 10.78
N VAL A 368 -2.50 30.05 10.70
CA VAL A 368 -3.50 29.27 9.96
C VAL A 368 -4.13 28.25 10.89
N LYS A 369 -5.45 28.09 10.80
CA LYS A 369 -6.16 26.90 11.29
C LYS A 369 -6.17 25.88 10.16
N VAL A 370 -5.68 24.67 10.45
CA VAL A 370 -5.53 23.61 9.46
C VAL A 370 -5.98 22.28 10.05
N THR A 371 -6.62 21.45 9.22
CA THR A 371 -6.91 20.06 9.57
C THR A 371 -5.83 19.17 8.95
N PHE A 372 -5.23 18.32 9.77
CA PHE A 372 -4.24 17.36 9.29
C PHE A 372 -4.34 16.02 10.01
N PHE A 373 -4.01 14.95 9.28
CA PHE A 373 -3.91 13.61 9.82
C PHE A 373 -2.56 13.37 10.51
N THR A 374 -2.62 12.74 11.67
CA THR A 374 -1.47 12.21 12.40
C THR A 374 -1.91 11.12 13.39
N TRP A 375 -1.10 10.09 13.62
CA TRP A 375 -1.34 9.06 14.66
C TRP A 375 -2.76 8.47 14.67
N GLY A 376 -3.35 8.20 13.50
CA GLY A 376 -4.64 7.51 13.38
C GLY A 376 -5.88 8.41 13.57
N TYR A 377 -5.73 9.73 13.62
CA TYR A 377 -6.85 10.68 13.70
C TYR A 377 -6.55 11.99 12.97
N ASN A 378 -7.60 12.77 12.69
CA ASN A 378 -7.46 14.14 12.21
C ASN A 378 -7.40 15.10 13.40
N LYS A 379 -6.36 15.94 13.45
CA LYS A 379 -6.36 17.13 14.30
C LYS A 379 -7.07 18.24 13.55
N SER A 380 -8.33 18.47 13.90
CA SER A 380 -9.19 19.45 13.22
C SER A 380 -8.89 20.88 13.69
N GLU A 381 -8.88 21.82 12.74
CA GLU A 381 -8.76 23.27 12.96
C GLU A 381 -7.63 23.68 13.91
N LYS A 382 -6.51 22.96 13.88
CA LYS A 382 -5.37 23.29 14.73
C LYS A 382 -4.74 24.57 14.25
N GLU A 383 -4.67 25.56 15.13
CA GLU A 383 -3.97 26.80 14.84
C GLU A 383 -2.45 26.62 14.93
N ILE A 384 -1.74 27.05 13.89
CA ILE A 384 -0.29 27.00 13.77
C ILE A 384 0.19 28.31 13.16
N SER A 385 1.18 28.96 13.79
CA SER A 385 1.79 30.15 13.23
C SER A 385 2.67 29.80 12.02
N MET A 386 2.71 30.70 11.04
CA MET A 386 3.58 30.55 9.86
C MET A 386 5.06 30.48 10.25
N LYS A 387 5.46 31.22 11.30
CA LYS A 387 6.82 31.15 11.86
C LYS A 387 7.14 29.72 12.31
N LYS A 388 6.25 29.10 13.10
CA LYS A 388 6.42 27.74 13.60
C LYS A 388 6.45 26.70 12.48
N LEU A 389 5.63 26.87 11.45
CA LEU A 389 5.68 26.01 10.26
C LEU A 389 7.03 26.11 9.56
N ILE A 390 7.54 27.31 9.32
CA ILE A 390 8.84 27.53 8.66
C ILE A 390 9.98 26.92 9.49
N GLU A 391 9.94 27.06 10.81
CA GLU A 391 11.00 26.56 11.72
C GLU A 391 11.02 25.05 11.88
N HIS A 392 9.91 24.35 11.64
CA HIS A 392 9.75 22.93 11.95
C HIS A 392 9.36 22.07 10.75
N LEU A 393 9.28 22.64 9.55
CA LEU A 393 8.99 21.92 8.32
C LEU A 393 10.29 21.60 7.59
N TYR A 394 10.49 20.35 7.24
CA TYR A 394 11.68 19.89 6.53
C TYR A 394 11.39 19.61 5.05
N VAL A 395 10.24 19.00 4.75
CA VAL A 395 9.88 18.56 3.39
C VAL A 395 8.39 18.68 3.17
N ILE A 396 8.00 19.04 1.95
CA ILE A 396 6.63 18.92 1.47
C ILE A 396 6.63 18.00 0.24
N VAL A 397 5.73 17.02 0.21
CA VAL A 397 5.40 16.27 -1.00
C VAL A 397 3.95 16.57 -1.38
N MET A 398 3.72 16.98 -2.62
CA MET A 398 2.40 17.36 -3.15
C MET A 398 2.03 16.48 -4.32
N ARG A 399 0.71 16.25 -4.44
CA ARG A 399 0.06 15.61 -5.59
C ARG A 399 -0.66 16.69 -6.39
N ASP A 400 -0.50 16.65 -7.72
CA ASP A 400 -1.24 17.50 -8.66
C ASP A 400 -2.36 16.70 -9.35
#